data_AF-A0A427AQK0-F1
#
_entry.id   AF-A0A427AQK0-F1
#
_cell.length_a   1.000
_cell.length_b   1.000
_cell.length_c   1.000
_cell.angle_alpha   90.00
_cell.angle_beta   90.00
_cell.angle_gamma   90.00
#
_symmetry.space_group_name_H-M   'P 1'
#
loop_
_entity.id
_entity.type
_entity.pdbx_description
1 polymer ?
#
loop_
_entity_poly.entity_id
_entity_poly.type
_entity_poly.pdbx_seq_one_letter_code
_entity_poly.pdbx_strand_id
1 'polypeptide(L)'
;MEGVRTLSISDLLHLSRPLSGAASLGSAKRPRPDGHDENPIEPPFASSVQNPDPGIFSPLGHPVLLIGTIDLFPEDSDRSLGCLNHCLSFFDGSLRICCYVLDFELKMIGRKIHVLAWNFLPFKHASGGVLEVIQWGLAEVETASDCDPSLSIPLGCSLQETDLKARGRAFGILRAVSPIFRVPCVKGNEDSQKHSSGILMDRGNSIGFLAEMLSCGCDGCGGSRFLEHGRHPHEDNNRHSFTNSVFIYFIKPAYLWRPVLFRLIGKVIMVSRLKRKLVFVGGKESYLTFVSTALTMVSLSQLPTVTPVKTDEGVYNGVVTGIYMNGMVVELDEKVWLLITDSLLAPQHSLRVGAIILFNS
;
A
#
# COMPACT_ATOMS: atom_id res chain seq x y z
N MET A 1 -24.34 7.67 21.75
CA MET A 1 -23.44 8.46 20.88
C MET A 1 -24.02 9.86 20.73
N GLU A 2 -24.01 10.67 21.79
CA GLU A 2 -24.37 12.09 21.68
C GLU A 2 -23.08 12.89 21.47
N GLY A 3 -23.07 13.78 20.47
CA GLY A 3 -21.93 14.68 20.18
C GLY A 3 -20.91 14.21 19.13
N VAL A 4 -21.12 13.07 18.46
CA VAL A 4 -20.25 12.65 17.33
C VAL A 4 -20.69 13.38 16.06
N ARG A 5 -19.78 14.17 15.47
CA ARG A 5 -20.04 14.85 14.20
C ARG A 5 -19.48 14.05 13.03
N THR A 6 -20.28 13.84 11.99
CA THR A 6 -19.79 13.26 10.72
C THR A 6 -19.27 14.38 9.82
N LEU A 7 -18.09 14.21 9.23
CA LEU A 7 -17.55 15.09 8.20
C LEU A 7 -17.49 14.36 6.85
N SER A 8 -17.65 15.13 5.77
CA SER A 8 -17.38 14.71 4.39
C SER A 8 -15.96 15.11 3.98
N ILE A 9 -15.48 14.55 2.86
CA ILE A 9 -14.23 14.98 2.23
C ILE A 9 -14.32 16.45 1.81
N SER A 10 -15.49 16.91 1.35
CA SER A 10 -15.69 18.32 0.97
C SER A 10 -15.44 19.24 2.16
N ASP A 11 -15.89 18.87 3.35
CA ASP A 11 -15.65 19.65 4.58
C ASP A 11 -14.14 19.74 4.89
N LEU A 12 -13.40 18.63 4.73
CA LEU A 12 -11.94 18.61 4.95
C LEU A 12 -11.22 19.52 3.94
N LEU A 13 -11.63 19.48 2.67
CA LEU A 13 -11.05 20.29 1.61
C LEU A 13 -11.39 21.77 1.79
N HIS A 14 -12.61 22.11 2.19
CA HIS A 14 -13.01 23.49 2.47
C HIS A 14 -12.20 24.12 3.61
N LEU A 15 -11.83 23.35 4.62
CA LEU A 15 -11.00 23.83 5.72
C LEU A 15 -9.55 24.11 5.30
N SER A 16 -9.06 23.44 4.24
CA SER A 16 -7.77 23.72 3.57
C SER A 16 -6.57 23.86 4.52
N ARG A 17 -6.59 23.14 5.66
CA ARG A 17 -5.49 23.12 6.65
C ARG A 17 -5.27 21.72 7.21
N PRO A 18 -4.10 21.42 7.80
CA PRO A 18 -3.87 20.15 8.51
C PRO A 18 -4.84 19.99 9.69
N LEU A 19 -5.56 18.87 9.74
CA LEU A 19 -6.56 18.57 10.78
C LEU A 19 -6.34 17.20 11.39
N SER A 20 -6.65 17.05 12.69
CA SER A 20 -6.69 15.75 13.35
C SER A 20 -8.06 15.49 13.96
N GLY A 21 -8.69 14.39 13.55
CA GLY A 21 -9.90 13.83 14.16
C GLY A 21 -9.60 12.79 15.24
N ALA A 22 -8.41 12.82 15.85
CA ALA A 22 -7.95 11.79 16.79
C ALA A 22 -8.36 12.01 18.26
N ALA A 23 -9.30 12.93 18.54
CA ALA A 23 -9.72 13.27 19.91
C ALA A 23 -10.26 12.06 20.70
N SER A 24 -10.80 11.06 20.01
CA SER A 24 -11.26 9.78 20.58
C SER A 24 -10.13 8.94 21.21
N LEU A 25 -8.89 9.09 20.74
CA LEU A 25 -7.73 8.35 21.25
C LEU A 25 -7.26 8.85 22.63
N GLY A 26 -7.54 10.11 22.97
CA GLY A 26 -7.13 10.75 24.23
C GLY A 26 -7.89 10.26 25.48
N SER A 27 -8.94 9.46 25.32
CA SER A 27 -9.73 8.92 26.44
C SER A 27 -9.13 7.66 27.07
N ALA A 28 -8.14 7.03 26.42
CA ALA A 28 -7.39 5.93 27.02
C ALA A 28 -6.46 6.49 28.12
N LYS A 29 -6.95 6.53 29.37
CA LYS A 29 -6.16 6.89 30.56
C LYS A 29 -4.88 6.03 30.60
N ARG A 30 -3.73 6.61 30.25
CA ARG A 30 -2.43 6.07 30.66
C ARG A 30 -2.35 6.18 32.18
N PRO A 31 -1.93 5.13 32.91
CA PRO A 31 -1.52 5.30 34.30
C PRO A 31 -0.35 6.28 34.32
N ARG A 32 -0.47 7.38 35.07
CA ARG A 32 0.67 8.26 35.37
C ARG A 32 1.65 7.47 36.24
N PRO A 33 2.94 7.39 35.92
CA PRO A 33 3.94 7.15 36.93
C PRO A 33 4.06 8.43 37.77
N ASP A 34 3.85 8.31 39.08
CA ASP A 34 4.29 9.31 40.05
C ASP A 34 5.82 9.47 39.97
N GLY A 35 6.33 10.70 39.91
CA GLY A 35 7.75 10.93 40.06
C GLY A 35 8.26 12.31 39.61
N HIS A 36 8.33 13.21 40.59
CA HIS A 36 9.29 14.31 40.80
C HIS A 36 9.51 15.42 39.75
N ASP A 37 9.29 16.66 40.23
CA ASP A 37 9.74 17.94 39.70
C ASP A 37 11.26 17.96 39.46
N GLU A 38 11.69 18.17 38.21
CA GLU A 38 12.99 18.78 37.89
C GLU A 38 12.82 19.80 36.74
N ASN A 39 13.32 21.02 36.98
CA ASN A 39 13.25 22.19 36.09
C ASN A 39 13.95 21.94 34.74
N PRO A 40 13.47 22.51 33.61
CA PRO A 40 14.20 22.45 32.35
C PRO A 40 15.35 23.47 32.33
N ILE A 41 16.57 22.97 32.12
CA ILE A 41 17.74 23.78 31.74
C ILE A 41 17.68 24.01 30.23
N GLU A 42 17.76 25.27 29.83
CA GLU A 42 17.73 25.76 28.44
C GLU A 42 19.08 25.47 27.73
N PRO A 43 19.11 24.86 26.53
CA PRO A 43 20.34 24.74 25.75
C PRO A 43 20.58 25.98 24.85
N PRO A 44 21.81 26.52 24.80
CA PRO A 44 22.16 27.62 23.90
C PRO A 44 22.46 27.09 22.49
N PHE A 45 22.36 28.00 21.51
CA PHE A 45 22.68 27.86 20.07
C PHE A 45 21.50 27.52 19.14
N ALA A 46 20.72 28.56 18.83
CA ALA A 46 19.85 28.60 17.67
C ALA A 46 20.68 28.83 16.38
N SER A 47 20.78 27.82 15.52
CA SER A 47 21.18 28.00 14.12
C SER A 47 19.95 28.22 13.25
N SER A 48 19.89 29.37 12.58
CA SER A 48 18.74 29.91 11.85
C SER A 48 18.50 29.29 10.47
N VAL A 49 18.35 27.97 10.38
CA VAL A 49 17.69 27.34 9.23
C VAL A 49 16.27 27.04 9.66
N GLN A 50 15.34 27.94 9.32
CA GLN A 50 13.92 27.74 9.56
C GLN A 50 13.45 26.50 8.78
N ASN A 51 13.40 25.36 9.45
CA ASN A 51 12.53 24.27 9.03
C ASN A 51 11.11 24.84 8.94
N PRO A 52 10.38 24.64 7.83
CA PRO A 52 8.98 25.04 7.77
C PRO A 52 8.27 24.40 8.95
N ASP A 53 7.55 25.23 9.71
CA ASP A 53 6.74 24.85 10.88
C ASP A 53 6.15 23.44 10.66
N PRO A 54 6.49 22.43 11.49
CA PRO A 54 5.93 21.10 11.32
C PRO A 54 4.44 21.30 11.24
N GLY A 55 3.77 20.87 10.18
CA GLY A 55 2.34 21.12 10.00
C GLY A 55 1.54 20.48 11.12
N ILE A 56 1.46 21.16 12.27
CA ILE A 56 0.85 20.68 13.49
C ILE A 56 -0.61 20.52 13.16
N PHE A 57 -1.06 19.28 13.13
CA PHE A 57 -2.47 18.99 12.90
C PHE A 57 -3.27 19.69 13.98
N SER A 58 -4.21 20.53 13.57
CA SER A 58 -5.12 21.18 14.52
C SER A 58 -6.11 20.13 15.01
N PRO A 59 -6.08 19.73 16.29
CA PRO A 59 -6.99 18.71 16.79
C PRO A 59 -8.42 19.26 16.83
N LEU A 60 -9.37 18.44 16.41
CA LEU A 60 -10.79 18.75 16.57
C LEU A 60 -11.17 18.50 18.03
N GLY A 61 -11.77 19.49 18.70
CA GLY A 61 -12.13 19.41 20.12
C GLY A 61 -13.29 18.46 20.47
N HIS A 62 -13.69 17.60 19.54
CA HIS A 62 -14.85 16.71 19.66
C HIS A 62 -14.64 15.46 18.78
N PRO A 63 -15.26 14.32 19.10
CA PRO A 63 -15.18 13.12 18.26
C PRO A 63 -15.79 13.36 16.88
N VAL A 64 -15.00 13.06 15.84
CA VAL A 64 -15.42 13.23 14.45
C VAL A 64 -15.24 11.95 13.66
N LEU A 65 -16.31 11.56 12.96
CA LEU A 65 -16.39 10.37 12.15
C LEU A 65 -16.29 10.71 10.66
N LEU A 66 -15.51 9.93 9.91
CA LEU A 66 -15.62 9.88 8.44
C LEU A 66 -16.21 8.53 8.04
N ILE A 67 -17.13 8.54 7.08
CA ILE A 67 -17.77 7.33 6.57
C ILE A 67 -17.45 7.24 5.09
N GLY A 68 -16.93 6.10 4.64
CA GLY A 68 -16.57 5.92 3.25
C GLY A 68 -16.05 4.53 2.95
N THR A 69 -15.62 4.33 1.72
CA THR A 69 -15.03 3.10 1.23
C THR A 69 -13.56 3.34 0.91
N ILE A 70 -12.70 2.43 1.35
CA ILE A 70 -11.29 2.40 0.94
C ILE A 70 -11.14 1.41 -0.21
N ASP A 71 -10.53 1.85 -1.30
CA ASP A 71 -10.36 1.03 -2.50
C ASP A 71 -9.05 1.37 -3.23
N LEU A 72 -8.73 0.60 -4.26
CA LEU A 72 -7.71 0.93 -5.23
C LEU A 72 -8.17 2.13 -6.08
N PHE A 73 -7.22 2.95 -6.57
CA PHE A 73 -7.58 4.07 -7.45
C PHE A 73 -8.14 3.56 -8.78
N PRO A 74 -9.34 4.02 -9.22
CA PRO A 74 -9.86 3.69 -10.54
C PRO A 74 -8.90 4.11 -11.65
N GLU A 75 -8.87 3.38 -12.76
CA GLU A 75 -8.01 3.71 -13.90
C GLU A 75 -8.33 5.09 -14.50
N ASP A 76 -9.61 5.48 -14.48
CA ASP A 76 -10.13 6.70 -15.12
C ASP A 76 -10.20 7.92 -14.18
N SER A 77 -9.62 7.82 -12.98
CA SER A 77 -9.61 8.95 -12.04
C SER A 77 -8.48 9.92 -12.35
N ASP A 78 -8.81 11.23 -12.40
CA ASP A 78 -7.81 12.30 -12.39
C ASP A 78 -7.00 12.21 -11.10
N ARG A 79 -5.87 11.53 -11.19
CA ARG A 79 -4.95 11.39 -10.06
C ARG A 79 -4.33 12.75 -9.82
N SER A 80 -4.30 13.18 -8.56
CA SER A 80 -3.46 14.30 -8.15
C SER A 80 -2.04 14.04 -8.65
N LEU A 81 -1.52 14.97 -9.46
CA LEU A 81 -0.15 14.99 -9.97
C LEU A 81 0.82 14.84 -8.77
N GLY A 82 1.28 13.61 -8.51
CA GLY A 82 2.11 13.27 -7.35
C GLY A 82 1.82 11.89 -6.75
N CYS A 83 0.59 11.37 -6.90
CA CYS A 83 0.24 10.02 -6.43
C CYS A 83 0.59 8.95 -7.47
N LEU A 84 1.86 8.59 -7.61
CA LEU A 84 2.31 7.51 -8.51
C LEU A 84 1.88 6.10 -8.00
N ASN A 85 0.59 5.92 -7.68
CA ASN A 85 0.00 4.66 -7.18
C ASN A 85 0.71 4.13 -5.92
N HIS A 86 0.98 5.06 -5.00
CA HIS A 86 1.54 4.79 -3.68
C HIS A 86 0.48 4.79 -2.59
N CYS A 87 -0.65 5.46 -2.81
CA CYS A 87 -1.74 5.58 -1.84
C CYS A 87 -2.93 4.70 -2.23
N LEU A 88 -3.74 4.36 -1.24
CA LEU A 88 -5.10 3.88 -1.45
C LEU A 88 -6.02 5.07 -1.73
N SER A 89 -7.26 4.81 -2.17
CA SER A 89 -8.29 5.83 -2.37
C SER A 89 -9.32 5.73 -1.26
N PHE A 90 -9.64 6.84 -0.60
CA PHE A 90 -10.82 6.95 0.26
C PHE A 90 -11.93 7.69 -0.48
N PHE A 91 -13.12 7.10 -0.52
CA PHE A 91 -14.31 7.63 -1.18
C PHE A 91 -15.45 7.77 -0.18
N ASP A 92 -15.98 8.97 0.03
CA ASP A 92 -17.09 9.21 0.96
C ASP A 92 -18.49 9.07 0.32
N GLY A 93 -18.57 8.68 -0.96
CA GLY A 93 -19.80 8.66 -1.74
C GLY A 93 -19.89 9.81 -2.75
N SER A 94 -19.09 10.86 -2.60
CA SER A 94 -19.07 12.02 -3.49
C SER A 94 -17.68 12.29 -4.05
N LEU A 95 -16.67 12.38 -3.19
CA LEU A 95 -15.30 12.76 -3.56
C LEU A 95 -14.30 11.65 -3.24
N ARG A 96 -13.15 11.68 -3.92
CA ARG A 96 -12.03 10.75 -3.68
C ARG A 96 -10.79 11.51 -3.30
N ILE A 97 -10.09 11.03 -2.29
CA ILE A 97 -8.77 11.53 -1.88
C ILE A 97 -7.78 10.38 -1.68
N CYS A 98 -6.50 10.72 -1.64
CA CYS A 98 -5.47 9.75 -1.28
C CYS A 98 -5.63 9.36 0.17
N CYS A 99 -5.38 8.09 0.50
CA CYS A 99 -5.36 7.64 1.88
C CYS A 99 -4.22 6.67 2.18
N TYR A 100 -3.79 6.73 3.44
CA TYR A 100 -2.84 5.85 4.06
C TYR A 100 -3.50 5.23 5.29
N VAL A 101 -3.42 3.91 5.45
CA VAL A 101 -4.04 3.20 6.59
C VAL A 101 -2.93 2.59 7.44
N LEU A 102 -2.86 2.96 8.72
CA LEU A 102 -1.87 2.44 9.65
C LEU A 102 -2.14 0.97 9.99
N ASP A 103 -3.32 0.67 10.52
CA ASP A 103 -3.76 -0.70 10.83
C ASP A 103 -4.52 -1.31 9.63
N PHE A 104 -3.76 -1.61 8.57
CA PHE A 104 -4.35 -2.09 7.31
C PHE A 104 -4.74 -3.56 7.40
N GLU A 105 -6.01 -3.84 7.10
CA GLU A 105 -6.49 -5.20 6.85
C GLU A 105 -7.03 -5.32 5.43
N LEU A 106 -6.62 -6.36 4.69
CA LEU A 106 -7.09 -6.58 3.31
C LEU A 106 -8.63 -6.59 3.21
N LYS A 107 -9.30 -7.08 4.26
CA LYS A 107 -10.75 -7.17 4.37
C LYS A 107 -11.45 -5.81 4.28
N MET A 108 -10.76 -4.69 4.45
CA MET A 108 -11.36 -3.36 4.37
C MET A 108 -11.60 -2.88 2.94
N ILE A 109 -10.81 -3.39 1.98
CA ILE A 109 -10.83 -2.92 0.60
C ILE A 109 -12.19 -3.21 -0.03
N GLY A 110 -12.75 -2.20 -0.69
CA GLY A 110 -14.06 -2.26 -1.34
C GLY A 110 -15.24 -2.26 -0.38
N ARG A 111 -15.02 -2.21 0.94
CA ARG A 111 -16.07 -2.22 1.96
C ARG A 111 -16.22 -0.86 2.64
N LYS A 112 -17.44 -0.57 3.08
CA LYS A 112 -17.77 0.66 3.79
C LYS A 112 -17.24 0.58 5.22
N ILE A 113 -16.50 1.60 5.63
CA ILE A 113 -15.87 1.72 6.94
C ILE A 113 -16.27 3.01 7.65
N HIS A 114 -16.18 2.96 8.97
CA HIS A 114 -16.22 4.10 9.86
C HIS A 114 -14.79 4.42 10.29
N VAL A 115 -14.29 5.60 9.95
CA VAL A 115 -12.97 6.08 10.36
C VAL A 115 -13.12 6.85 11.67
N LEU A 116 -12.58 6.28 12.74
CA LEU A 116 -12.78 6.71 14.13
C LEU A 116 -11.68 7.66 14.63
N ALA A 117 -10.50 7.57 14.04
CA ALA A 117 -9.38 8.46 14.28
C ALA A 117 -8.55 8.62 13.00
N TRP A 118 -8.20 9.86 12.68
CA TRP A 118 -7.55 10.19 11.42
C TRP A 118 -6.79 11.52 11.49
N ASN A 119 -5.84 11.70 10.58
CA ASN A 119 -5.25 12.99 10.25
C ASN A 119 -5.53 13.31 8.77
N PHE A 120 -5.75 14.58 8.46
CA PHE A 120 -5.92 15.05 7.09
C PHE A 120 -4.89 16.11 6.78
N LEU A 121 -4.17 15.94 5.67
CA LEU A 121 -3.17 16.88 5.19
C LEU A 121 -3.55 17.34 3.76
N PRO A 122 -3.94 18.62 3.58
CA PRO A 122 -4.25 19.16 2.25
C PRO A 122 -2.98 19.34 1.41
N PHE A 123 -3.12 19.27 0.09
CA PHE A 123 -2.00 19.57 -0.81
C PHE A 123 -1.83 21.09 -0.97
N LYS A 124 -0.57 21.57 -0.90
CA LYS A 124 -0.27 23.02 -0.94
C LYS A 124 -0.67 23.69 -2.26
N HIS A 125 -0.56 22.98 -3.39
CA HIS A 125 -0.71 23.55 -4.73
C HIS A 125 -1.60 22.70 -5.67
N ALA A 126 -2.44 21.84 -5.10
CA ALA A 126 -3.35 20.98 -5.86
C ALA A 126 -4.68 20.83 -5.11
N SER A 127 -5.75 20.56 -5.85
CA SER A 127 -7.00 20.11 -5.24
C SER A 127 -6.80 18.72 -4.62
N GLY A 128 -7.27 18.54 -3.39
CA GLY A 128 -7.20 17.27 -2.68
C GLY A 128 -6.34 17.30 -1.41
N GLY A 129 -6.01 16.11 -0.94
CA GLY A 129 -5.18 15.89 0.23
C GLY A 129 -4.95 14.40 0.47
N VAL A 130 -4.23 14.10 1.54
CA VAL A 130 -4.05 12.75 2.05
C VAL A 130 -4.75 12.57 3.39
N LEU A 131 -5.53 11.50 3.50
CA LEU A 131 -6.15 11.04 4.73
C LEU A 131 -5.32 9.91 5.34
N GLU A 132 -4.77 10.15 6.53
CA GLU A 132 -4.14 9.11 7.35
C GLU A 132 -5.20 8.50 8.27
N VAL A 133 -5.59 7.27 7.98
CA VAL A 133 -6.52 6.48 8.78
C VAL A 133 -5.74 5.79 9.89
N ILE A 134 -6.03 6.18 11.12
CA ILE A 134 -5.37 5.66 12.32
C ILE A 134 -6.19 4.52 12.92
N GLN A 135 -7.49 4.74 13.07
CA GLN A 135 -8.41 3.75 13.61
C GLN A 135 -9.70 3.72 12.79
N TRP A 136 -10.19 2.52 12.53
CA TRP A 136 -11.39 2.29 11.74
C TRP A 136 -12.17 1.08 12.24
N GLY A 137 -13.43 0.96 11.80
CA GLY A 137 -14.26 -0.22 11.98
C GLY A 137 -15.13 -0.46 10.74
N LEU A 138 -15.52 -1.72 10.51
CA LEU A 138 -16.49 -2.03 9.45
C LEU A 138 -17.86 -1.43 9.80
N ALA A 139 -18.53 -0.86 8.79
CA ALA A 139 -19.86 -0.27 8.98
C ALA A 139 -20.96 -1.33 9.15
N GLU A 140 -20.72 -2.56 8.71
CA GLU A 140 -21.64 -3.70 8.81
C GLU A 140 -21.20 -4.64 9.94
N VAL A 141 -22.15 -5.01 10.80
CA VAL A 141 -21.98 -6.14 11.72
C VAL A 141 -22.15 -7.40 10.88
N GLU A 142 -21.05 -8.07 10.55
CA GLU A 142 -21.09 -9.37 9.89
C GLU A 142 -21.92 -10.34 10.77
N THR A 143 -23.16 -10.61 10.38
CA THR A 143 -23.88 -11.78 10.91
C THR A 143 -23.10 -12.99 10.46
N ALA A 144 -22.50 -13.69 11.41
CA ALA A 144 -21.72 -14.90 11.18
C ALA A 144 -22.56 -15.98 10.49
N SER A 145 -22.57 -15.99 9.17
CA SER A 145 -22.95 -17.13 8.32
C SER A 145 -22.45 -16.86 6.91
N ASP A 146 -21.73 -17.83 6.35
CA ASP A 146 -21.30 -17.95 4.96
C ASP A 146 -20.24 -16.96 4.46
N CYS A 147 -18.97 -17.38 4.54
CA CYS A 147 -18.15 -17.70 3.36
C CYS A 147 -16.72 -18.09 3.76
N ASP A 148 -16.13 -18.98 2.95
CA ASP A 148 -14.73 -19.44 3.00
C ASP A 148 -13.74 -18.33 3.39
N PRO A 149 -12.79 -18.57 4.29
CA PRO A 149 -12.09 -17.47 4.95
C PRO A 149 -10.87 -16.96 4.15
N SER A 150 -10.89 -17.18 2.83
CA SER A 150 -9.98 -16.53 1.89
C SER A 150 -10.61 -15.24 1.38
N LEU A 151 -10.20 -14.11 1.95
CA LEU A 151 -10.61 -12.78 1.49
C LEU A 151 -10.04 -12.52 0.10
N SER A 152 -10.83 -12.74 -0.95
CA SER A 152 -10.45 -12.44 -2.33
C SER A 152 -11.21 -11.22 -2.84
N ILE A 153 -10.51 -10.18 -3.30
CA ILE A 153 -11.14 -9.02 -3.93
C ILE A 153 -10.91 -9.13 -5.44
N PRO A 154 -11.97 -9.27 -6.26
CA PRO A 154 -11.84 -9.18 -7.70
C PRO A 154 -11.73 -7.71 -8.14
N LEU A 155 -10.78 -7.42 -9.03
CA LEU A 155 -10.85 -6.21 -9.86
C LEU A 155 -12.05 -6.39 -10.80
N GLY A 156 -13.06 -5.53 -10.66
CA GLY A 156 -14.33 -5.65 -11.35
C GLY A 156 -14.18 -5.77 -12.87
N CYS A 157 -14.56 -6.91 -13.43
CA CYS A 157 -14.86 -7.10 -14.85
C CYS A 157 -15.88 -8.23 -14.98
N SER A 158 -17.07 -7.93 -15.48
CA SER A 158 -18.07 -8.93 -15.87
C SER A 158 -17.69 -9.54 -17.23
N LEU A 159 -17.07 -10.72 -17.22
CA LEU A 159 -16.93 -11.52 -18.44
C LEU A 159 -17.07 -13.00 -18.09
N GLN A 160 -17.87 -13.71 -18.90
CA GLN A 160 -18.17 -15.14 -18.75
C GLN A 160 -16.89 -15.97 -18.61
N GLU A 161 -16.81 -16.73 -17.51
CA GLU A 161 -15.73 -17.65 -17.19
C GLU A 161 -15.78 -18.87 -18.10
N THR A 162 -15.07 -18.79 -19.22
CA THR A 162 -14.62 -19.97 -19.96
C THR A 162 -13.12 -20.12 -19.69
N ASP A 163 -12.76 -21.27 -19.10
CA ASP A 163 -11.39 -21.75 -18.91
C ASP A 163 -10.63 -21.37 -17.61
N LEU A 164 -11.07 -21.98 -16.51
CA LEU A 164 -10.42 -21.95 -15.19
C LEU A 164 -9.20 -22.89 -15.08
N LYS A 165 -8.98 -23.81 -16.02
CA LYS A 165 -7.94 -24.86 -15.92
C LYS A 165 -6.53 -24.39 -16.30
N ALA A 166 -6.38 -23.27 -17.00
CA ALA A 166 -5.08 -22.80 -17.52
C ALA A 166 -4.41 -21.67 -16.71
N ARG A 167 -4.97 -21.27 -15.56
CA ARG A 167 -4.51 -20.06 -14.85
C ARG A 167 -3.60 -20.38 -13.67
N GLY A 168 -2.39 -19.85 -13.72
CA GLY A 168 -1.38 -20.00 -12.68
C GLY A 168 -1.77 -19.32 -11.36
N ARG A 169 -1.20 -19.83 -10.27
CA ARG A 169 -1.27 -19.24 -8.93
C ARG A 169 0.15 -19.19 -8.35
N ALA A 170 0.37 -18.24 -7.46
CA ALA A 170 1.57 -18.14 -6.65
C ALA A 170 1.16 -18.04 -5.18
N PHE A 171 1.84 -18.78 -4.31
CA PHE A 171 1.54 -18.85 -2.88
C PHE A 171 2.84 -18.79 -2.09
N GLY A 172 2.87 -17.96 -1.06
CA GLY A 172 4.08 -17.78 -0.27
C GLY A 172 4.13 -16.47 0.49
N ILE A 173 5.29 -16.20 1.09
CA ILE A 173 5.56 -14.96 1.82
C ILE A 173 5.88 -13.87 0.79
N LEU A 174 5.16 -12.75 0.83
CA LEU A 174 5.54 -11.59 0.01
C LEU A 174 6.80 -10.96 0.59
N ARG A 175 7.91 -11.02 -0.15
CA ARG A 175 9.21 -10.53 0.33
C ARG A 175 9.44 -9.06 -0.03
N ALA A 176 9.21 -8.70 -1.28
CA ALA A 176 9.52 -7.36 -1.77
C ALA A 176 8.53 -6.93 -2.86
N VAL A 177 8.36 -5.61 -2.98
CA VAL A 177 7.55 -4.96 -4.02
C VAL A 177 8.37 -3.81 -4.60
N SER A 178 8.65 -3.87 -5.90
CA SER A 178 9.46 -2.85 -6.57
C SER A 178 8.72 -1.52 -6.71
N PRO A 179 9.43 -0.41 -7.01
CA PRO A 179 8.82 0.78 -7.58
C PRO A 179 8.05 0.48 -8.88
N ILE A 180 7.19 1.41 -9.28
CA ILE A 180 6.53 1.32 -10.59
C ILE A 180 7.52 1.76 -11.65
N PHE A 181 7.64 0.96 -12.69
CA PHE A 181 8.48 1.25 -13.84
C PHE A 181 7.68 1.12 -15.14
N ARG A 182 8.24 1.72 -16.19
CA ARG A 182 7.73 1.57 -17.56
C ARG A 182 8.37 0.35 -18.18
N VAL A 183 7.55 -0.52 -18.75
CA VAL A 183 7.99 -1.62 -19.60
C VAL A 183 7.86 -1.22 -21.06
N PRO A 184 8.99 -1.14 -21.79
CA PRO A 184 8.95 -0.97 -23.23
C PRO A 184 8.34 -2.23 -23.85
N CYS A 185 7.16 -2.09 -24.46
CA CYS A 185 6.53 -3.16 -25.20
C CYS A 185 6.82 -2.93 -26.69
N VAL A 186 7.66 -3.79 -27.29
CA VAL A 186 7.81 -3.80 -28.75
C VAL A 186 6.52 -4.38 -29.33
N LYS A 187 5.71 -3.53 -29.97
CA LYS A 187 4.65 -4.04 -30.86
C LYS A 187 5.34 -4.68 -32.05
N GLY A 188 5.02 -5.94 -32.32
CA GLY A 188 5.38 -6.57 -33.59
C GLY A 188 4.88 -5.71 -34.74
N ASN A 189 5.74 -5.47 -35.73
CA ASN A 189 5.44 -4.81 -37.00
C ASN A 189 4.04 -5.15 -37.49
N GLU A 190 3.18 -4.16 -37.71
CA GLU A 190 2.26 -4.15 -38.86
C GLU A 190 1.90 -2.69 -39.22
N ASP A 191 2.07 -2.37 -40.50
CA ASP A 191 1.77 -1.13 -41.20
C ASP A 191 0.28 -0.73 -41.10
N SER A 192 -0.18 -0.30 -39.93
CA SER A 192 -1.53 0.24 -39.80
C SER A 192 -1.61 1.35 -38.75
N GLN A 193 -1.54 2.59 -39.24
CA GLN A 193 -2.33 3.76 -38.81
C GLN A 193 -1.54 5.06 -39.06
N LYS A 194 -1.45 5.45 -40.34
CA LYS A 194 -1.57 6.87 -40.68
C LYS A 194 -3.06 7.24 -40.52
N HIS A 195 -3.32 8.42 -39.99
CA HIS A 195 -4.64 9.04 -39.74
C HIS A 195 -5.30 8.70 -38.40
N SER A 196 -4.84 9.36 -37.34
CA SER A 196 -5.73 10.00 -36.36
C SER A 196 -4.93 11.03 -35.56
N SER A 197 -5.19 12.28 -35.84
CA SER A 197 -4.68 13.46 -35.15
C SER A 197 -5.35 13.62 -33.78
N GLY A 198 -4.55 13.94 -32.76
CA GLY A 198 -5.01 14.62 -31.53
C GLY A 198 -5.24 13.73 -30.30
N ILE A 199 -4.16 13.37 -29.61
CA ILE A 199 -3.89 13.46 -28.16
C ILE A 199 -2.72 12.49 -27.88
N LEU A 200 -1.57 13.07 -27.52
CA LEU A 200 -0.34 12.37 -27.14
C LEU A 200 -0.55 11.58 -25.83
N MET A 201 -1.00 10.34 -25.94
CA MET A 201 -0.95 9.36 -24.84
C MET A 201 -0.28 8.07 -25.35
N ASP A 202 1.02 8.00 -25.10
CA ASP A 202 1.87 6.81 -24.86
C ASP A 202 1.40 5.46 -25.45
N ARG A 203 1.40 5.34 -26.78
CA ARG A 203 0.91 4.14 -27.52
C ARG A 203 1.83 2.91 -27.52
N GLY A 204 2.82 2.83 -26.61
CA GLY A 204 3.84 1.76 -26.64
C GLY A 204 4.42 1.28 -25.30
N ASN A 205 4.21 2.00 -24.19
CA ASN A 205 4.79 1.61 -22.89
C ASN A 205 3.71 1.15 -21.93
N SER A 206 3.87 -0.06 -21.37
CA SER A 206 3.03 -0.52 -20.26
C SER A 206 3.64 -0.05 -18.95
N ILE A 207 2.84 0.27 -17.95
CA ILE A 207 3.32 0.54 -16.59
C ILE A 207 3.07 -0.68 -15.71
N GLY A 208 3.99 -0.96 -14.81
CA GLY A 208 3.89 -2.09 -13.90
C GLY A 208 4.91 -2.08 -12.78
N PHE A 209 4.88 -3.11 -11.95
CA PHE A 209 5.85 -3.36 -10.90
C PHE A 209 6.09 -4.87 -10.74
N LEU A 210 7.16 -5.23 -10.05
CA LEU A 210 7.51 -6.61 -9.70
C LEU A 210 7.23 -6.86 -8.23
N ALA A 211 6.67 -8.02 -7.93
CA ALA A 211 6.61 -8.56 -6.58
C ALA A 211 7.47 -9.82 -6.52
N GLU A 212 8.29 -9.93 -5.48
CA GLU A 212 9.02 -11.15 -5.14
C GLU A 212 8.27 -11.88 -4.02
N MET A 213 7.96 -13.14 -4.23
CA MET A 213 7.38 -14.03 -3.23
C MET A 213 8.32 -15.19 -2.94
N LEU A 214 8.49 -15.54 -1.67
CA LEU A 214 9.17 -16.77 -1.25
C LEU A 214 8.13 -17.88 -1.21
N SER A 215 8.25 -18.83 -2.13
CA SER A 215 7.41 -20.03 -2.19
C SER A 215 8.04 -21.19 -1.42
N CYS A 216 7.20 -22.13 -0.99
CA CYS A 216 7.64 -23.30 -0.25
C CYS A 216 8.45 -24.24 -1.16
N GLY A 217 9.68 -24.57 -0.77
CA GLY A 217 10.59 -25.43 -1.52
C GLY A 217 10.49 -26.92 -1.22
N CYS A 218 9.52 -27.33 -0.39
CA CYS A 218 9.36 -28.73 0.01
C CYS A 218 8.80 -29.57 -1.13
N ASP A 219 9.23 -30.83 -1.24
CA ASP A 219 8.79 -31.76 -2.29
C ASP A 219 7.27 -31.95 -2.33
N GLY A 220 6.62 -31.88 -1.16
CA GLY A 220 5.16 -31.86 -1.06
C GLY A 220 4.58 -30.66 -1.81
N CYS A 221 5.04 -29.45 -1.49
CA CYS A 221 4.50 -28.20 -2.02
C CYS A 221 4.91 -27.87 -3.46
N GLY A 222 6.04 -28.42 -3.93
CA GLY A 222 6.56 -28.21 -5.29
C GLY A 222 5.80 -28.95 -6.38
N GLY A 223 4.94 -29.92 -6.02
CA GLY A 223 4.09 -30.63 -6.97
C GLY A 223 2.93 -29.78 -7.50
N SER A 224 2.62 -29.88 -8.80
CA SER A 224 1.52 -29.13 -9.46
C SER A 224 0.15 -29.27 -8.79
N ARG A 225 -0.02 -30.27 -7.90
CA ARG A 225 -1.24 -30.57 -7.16
C ARG A 225 -1.59 -29.51 -6.10
N PHE A 226 -0.63 -28.74 -5.61
CA PHE A 226 -0.88 -27.63 -4.66
C PHE A 226 -1.56 -26.41 -5.32
N LEU A 227 -1.43 -26.27 -6.64
CA LEU A 227 -1.99 -25.15 -7.39
C LEU A 227 -3.46 -25.38 -7.81
N GLU A 228 -3.96 -26.60 -7.64
CA GLU A 228 -5.28 -27.03 -8.13
C GLU A 228 -6.29 -27.33 -7.01
N HIS A 229 -5.86 -27.87 -5.86
CA HIS A 229 -6.78 -28.30 -4.78
C HIS A 229 -6.49 -27.55 -3.47
N GLY A 230 -7.34 -26.57 -3.18
CA GLY A 230 -7.20 -25.57 -2.12
C GLY A 230 -7.39 -26.05 -0.69
N ARG A 231 -6.73 -27.12 -0.25
CA ARG A 231 -6.56 -27.38 1.19
C ARG A 231 -5.10 -27.59 1.52
N HIS A 232 -4.57 -26.66 2.30
CA HIS A 232 -3.38 -26.93 3.09
C HIS A 232 -3.74 -28.10 4.01
N PRO A 233 -2.97 -29.20 4.05
CA PRO A 233 -3.09 -30.15 5.15
C PRO A 233 -2.74 -29.37 6.41
N HIS A 234 -3.74 -29.15 7.24
CA HIS A 234 -3.71 -28.34 8.45
C HIS A 234 -2.90 -28.99 9.59
N GLU A 235 -2.08 -30.02 9.27
CA GLU A 235 -1.60 -31.01 10.23
C GLU A 235 -0.07 -31.19 10.27
N ASP A 236 0.73 -30.43 9.53
CA ASP A 236 2.19 -30.55 9.63
C ASP A 236 2.84 -29.16 9.77
N ASN A 237 2.53 -28.49 10.89
CA ASN A 237 2.97 -27.14 11.25
C ASN A 237 4.50 -26.92 11.32
N ASN A 238 5.33 -27.91 10.99
CA ASN A 238 6.79 -27.86 11.16
C ASN A 238 7.63 -28.24 9.92
N ARG A 239 7.04 -28.31 8.72
CA ARG A 239 7.78 -28.79 7.52
C ARG A 239 7.80 -27.88 6.30
N HIS A 240 7.35 -26.64 6.38
CA HIS A 240 7.40 -25.72 5.24
C HIS A 240 8.61 -24.77 5.32
N SER A 241 9.42 -24.77 4.26
CA SER A 241 10.57 -23.89 4.12
C SER A 241 10.34 -22.96 2.92
N PHE A 242 10.14 -21.67 3.18
CA PHE A 242 9.90 -20.65 2.16
C PHE A 242 11.24 -20.09 1.64
N THR A 243 11.87 -20.80 0.71
CA THR A 243 13.21 -20.49 0.19
C THR A 243 13.24 -20.10 -1.28
N ASN A 244 12.23 -20.49 -2.06
CA ASN A 244 12.27 -20.38 -3.52
C ASN A 244 11.65 -19.07 -3.98
N SER A 245 12.45 -18.15 -4.52
CA SER A 245 11.96 -16.87 -5.06
C SER A 245 11.12 -17.07 -6.31
N VAL A 246 9.94 -16.46 -6.32
CA VAL A 246 9.01 -16.39 -7.44
C VAL A 246 8.72 -14.93 -7.74
N PHE A 247 9.01 -14.50 -8.96
CA PHE A 247 8.72 -13.14 -9.41
C PHE A 247 7.39 -13.09 -10.17
N ILE A 248 6.56 -12.13 -9.78
CA ILE A 248 5.27 -11.85 -10.42
C ILE A 248 5.29 -10.43 -10.97
N TYR A 249 5.01 -10.31 -12.26
CA TYR A 249 4.94 -9.02 -12.93
C TYR A 249 3.51 -8.50 -12.99
N PHE A 250 3.24 -7.40 -12.28
CA PHE A 250 1.95 -6.73 -12.23
C PHE A 250 1.90 -5.61 -13.24
N ILE A 251 1.17 -5.83 -14.33
CA ILE A 251 0.93 -4.86 -15.41
C ILE A 251 -0.47 -4.30 -15.36
N LYS A 252 -0.74 -3.23 -16.14
CA LYS A 252 -2.09 -2.71 -16.33
C LYS A 252 -3.13 -3.83 -16.59
N PRO A 253 -4.27 -3.89 -15.88
CA PRO A 253 -4.73 -2.99 -14.80
C PRO A 253 -4.27 -3.40 -13.39
N ALA A 254 -3.69 -4.59 -13.23
CA ALA A 254 -3.31 -5.15 -11.94
C ALA A 254 -2.19 -4.38 -11.21
N TYR A 255 -1.48 -3.46 -11.88
CA TYR A 255 -0.52 -2.57 -11.23
C TYR A 255 -1.13 -1.77 -10.05
N LEU A 256 -2.46 -1.57 -10.04
CA LEU A 256 -3.22 -0.95 -8.96
C LEU A 256 -3.09 -1.67 -7.62
N TRP A 257 -2.72 -2.95 -7.61
CA TRP A 257 -2.50 -3.72 -6.37
C TRP A 257 -1.29 -3.25 -5.55
N ARG A 258 -0.42 -2.41 -6.12
CA ARG A 258 0.85 -2.05 -5.48
C ARG A 258 0.72 -1.49 -4.05
N PRO A 259 -0.16 -0.50 -3.75
CA PRO A 259 -0.31 0.01 -2.39
C PRO A 259 -0.75 -1.05 -1.38
N VAL A 260 -1.56 -2.02 -1.82
CA VAL A 260 -1.99 -3.14 -0.98
C VAL A 260 -0.86 -4.12 -0.76
N LEU A 261 -0.20 -4.58 -1.84
CA LEU A 261 0.91 -5.53 -1.72
C LEU A 261 2.06 -4.97 -0.90
N PHE A 262 2.37 -3.68 -1.02
CA PHE A 262 3.37 -3.04 -0.17
C PHE A 262 3.06 -3.20 1.33
N ARG A 263 1.78 -3.14 1.73
CA ARG A 263 1.35 -3.36 3.13
C ARG A 263 1.28 -4.83 3.54
N LEU A 264 1.34 -5.74 2.57
CA LEU A 264 1.33 -7.19 2.80
C LEU A 264 2.75 -7.79 2.80
N ILE A 265 3.80 -6.98 2.72
CA ILE A 265 5.18 -7.46 2.83
C ILE A 265 5.36 -8.19 4.18
N GLY A 266 5.99 -9.36 4.13
CA GLY A 266 6.15 -10.28 5.25
C GLY A 266 4.93 -11.17 5.53
N LYS A 267 3.79 -10.98 4.86
CA LYS A 267 2.59 -11.81 5.02
C LYS A 267 2.56 -12.96 4.02
N VAL A 268 1.92 -14.07 4.41
CA VAL A 268 1.63 -15.18 3.49
C VAL A 268 0.41 -14.82 2.66
N ILE A 269 0.60 -14.70 1.35
CA ILE A 269 -0.44 -14.34 0.39
C ILE A 269 -0.59 -15.39 -0.70
N MET A 270 -1.75 -15.39 -1.34
CA MET A 270 -1.98 -16.06 -2.61
C MET A 270 -2.29 -15.04 -3.69
N VAL A 271 -1.61 -15.16 -4.83
CA VAL A 271 -1.93 -14.41 -6.05
C VAL A 271 -2.44 -15.39 -7.08
N SER A 272 -3.67 -15.21 -7.54
CA SER A 272 -4.33 -16.14 -8.47
C SER A 272 -4.67 -15.47 -9.79
N ARG A 273 -5.04 -16.29 -10.78
CA ARG A 273 -5.39 -15.88 -12.15
C ARG A 273 -4.21 -15.23 -12.89
N LEU A 274 -3.03 -15.79 -12.68
CA LEU A 274 -1.79 -15.40 -13.34
C LEU A 274 -1.61 -16.17 -14.66
N LYS A 275 -0.87 -15.57 -15.60
CA LYS A 275 -0.34 -16.26 -16.78
C LYS A 275 1.12 -16.61 -16.54
N ARG A 276 1.51 -17.84 -16.86
CA ARG A 276 2.92 -18.23 -16.90
C ARG A 276 3.55 -17.72 -18.20
N LYS A 277 4.72 -17.11 -18.11
CA LYS A 277 5.52 -16.71 -19.27
C LYS A 277 6.96 -17.15 -19.09
N LEU A 278 7.59 -17.58 -20.17
CA LEU A 278 9.03 -17.77 -20.24
C LEU A 278 9.66 -16.43 -20.64
N VAL A 279 10.61 -15.94 -19.84
CA VAL A 279 11.35 -14.70 -20.11
C VAL A 279 12.80 -15.03 -20.34
N PHE A 280 13.37 -14.47 -21.40
CA PHE A 280 14.77 -14.64 -21.74
C PHE A 280 15.58 -13.45 -21.24
N VAL A 281 16.63 -13.72 -20.46
CA VAL A 281 17.54 -12.69 -19.93
C VAL A 281 18.89 -12.87 -20.61
N GLY A 282 19.42 -11.80 -21.20
CA GLY A 282 20.71 -11.82 -21.91
C GLY A 282 20.78 -12.75 -23.13
N GLY A 283 19.62 -13.22 -23.63
CA GLY A 283 19.52 -14.10 -24.80
C GLY A 283 20.00 -15.55 -24.61
N LYS A 284 20.44 -15.92 -23.39
CA LYS A 284 20.99 -17.25 -23.09
C LYS A 284 20.25 -17.98 -21.99
N GLU A 285 19.71 -17.25 -21.02
CA GLU A 285 19.00 -17.81 -19.88
C GLU A 285 17.50 -17.59 -20.03
N SER A 286 16.72 -18.57 -19.61
CA SER A 286 15.26 -18.48 -19.64
C SER A 286 14.69 -18.78 -18.26
N TYR A 287 13.79 -17.92 -17.82
CA TYR A 287 13.16 -17.96 -16.49
C TYR A 287 11.65 -18.07 -16.66
N LEU A 288 11.03 -19.02 -15.95
CA LEU A 288 9.58 -19.07 -15.86
C LEU A 288 9.12 -18.01 -14.85
N THR A 289 8.36 -17.03 -15.31
CA THR A 289 7.77 -15.98 -14.47
C THR A 289 6.24 -16.00 -14.55
N PHE A 290 5.59 -15.34 -13.61
CA PHE A 290 4.17 -15.07 -13.66
C PHE A 290 3.91 -13.63 -14.09
N VAL A 291 2.88 -13.44 -14.91
CA VAL A 291 2.39 -12.12 -15.31
C VAL A 291 0.92 -12.02 -14.92
N SER A 292 0.56 -10.90 -14.30
CA SER A 292 -0.81 -10.59 -13.90
C SER A 292 -1.75 -10.51 -15.11
N THR A 293 -3.00 -10.88 -14.93
CA THR A 293 -4.10 -10.60 -15.85
C THR A 293 -5.05 -9.54 -15.30
N ALA A 294 -6.02 -9.08 -16.10
CA ALA A 294 -7.08 -8.19 -15.62
C ALA A 294 -7.91 -8.78 -14.47
N LEU A 295 -7.92 -10.11 -14.33
CA LEU A 295 -8.68 -10.83 -13.31
C LEU A 295 -7.82 -11.24 -12.11
N THR A 296 -6.58 -10.74 -12.01
CA THR A 296 -5.67 -11.07 -10.91
C THR A 296 -6.30 -10.74 -9.58
N MET A 297 -6.27 -11.71 -8.66
CA MET A 297 -6.73 -11.52 -7.28
C MET A 297 -5.60 -11.77 -6.30
N VAL A 298 -5.58 -11.00 -5.23
CA VAL A 298 -4.72 -11.19 -4.06
C VAL A 298 -5.60 -11.60 -2.88
N SER A 299 -5.20 -12.63 -2.15
CA SER A 299 -5.84 -13.04 -0.91
C SER A 299 -4.81 -13.32 0.19
N LEU A 300 -5.23 -13.12 1.44
CA LEU A 300 -4.46 -13.47 2.62
C LEU A 300 -4.65 -14.94 2.97
N SER A 301 -3.56 -15.59 3.39
CA SER A 301 -3.62 -16.91 4.00
C SER A 301 -3.72 -16.80 5.51
N GLN A 302 -4.41 -17.76 6.15
CA GLN A 302 -4.47 -17.90 7.60
C GLN A 302 -3.24 -18.58 8.21
N LEU A 303 -2.29 -19.03 7.38
CA LEU A 303 -1.07 -19.60 7.91
C LEU A 303 -0.40 -18.59 8.85
N PRO A 304 0.12 -19.05 10.00
CA PRO A 304 0.83 -18.18 10.92
C PRO A 304 1.89 -17.42 10.14
N THR A 305 2.00 -16.11 10.43
CA THR A 305 3.06 -15.29 9.84
C THR A 305 4.37 -15.92 10.25
N VAL A 306 4.99 -16.67 9.32
CA VAL A 306 6.34 -17.20 9.52
C VAL A 306 7.19 -15.96 9.72
N THR A 307 7.95 -15.93 10.82
CA THR A 307 8.87 -14.83 11.09
C THR A 307 9.63 -14.55 9.81
N PRO A 308 9.63 -13.31 9.30
CA PRO A 308 10.31 -12.98 8.06
C PRO A 308 11.72 -13.55 8.16
N VAL A 309 12.13 -14.32 7.15
CA VAL A 309 13.51 -14.77 7.04
C VAL A 309 14.36 -13.54 7.30
N LYS A 310 15.15 -13.56 8.39
CA LYS A 310 16.04 -12.45 8.74
C LYS A 310 16.94 -12.24 7.52
N THR A 311 16.63 -11.23 6.73
CA THR A 311 17.58 -10.68 5.78
C THR A 311 18.62 -9.95 6.64
N ASP A 312 19.90 -10.25 6.44
CA ASP A 312 21.03 -9.50 7.01
C ASP A 312 21.10 -8.04 6.46
N GLU A 313 20.09 -7.61 5.71
CA GLU A 313 19.88 -6.25 5.25
C GLU A 313 19.35 -5.39 6.41
N GLY A 314 20.08 -4.34 6.75
CA GLY A 314 19.78 -3.46 7.86
C GLY A 314 18.44 -2.75 7.67
N VAL A 315 17.43 -3.16 8.42
CA VAL A 315 16.16 -2.42 8.51
C VAL A 315 16.36 -1.28 9.50
N TYR A 316 16.20 -0.04 9.04
CA TYR A 316 16.20 1.13 9.90
C TYR A 316 14.78 1.68 10.03
N ASN A 317 14.37 1.92 11.26
CA ASN A 317 13.10 2.56 11.61
C ASN A 317 13.43 3.82 12.39
N GLY A 318 13.00 4.97 11.87
CA GLY A 318 13.33 6.27 12.47
C GLY A 318 12.28 7.33 12.23
N VAL A 319 12.38 8.39 13.02
CA VAL A 319 11.52 9.56 12.93
C VAL A 319 12.19 10.60 12.05
N VAL A 320 11.46 11.14 11.07
CA VAL A 320 11.93 12.24 10.23
C VAL A 320 12.12 13.50 11.09
N THR A 321 13.35 13.98 11.18
CA THR A 321 13.71 15.21 11.92
C THR A 321 13.94 16.39 10.99
N GLY A 322 14.32 16.13 9.74
CA GLY A 322 14.57 17.16 8.73
C GLY A 322 14.23 16.70 7.32
N ILE A 323 13.75 17.62 6.48
CA ILE A 323 13.54 17.40 5.05
C ILE A 323 14.21 18.54 4.28
N TYR A 324 15.17 18.18 3.43
CA TYR A 324 15.99 19.12 2.67
C TYR A 324 15.88 18.84 1.18
N MET A 325 16.32 19.81 0.38
CA MET A 325 16.41 19.68 -1.08
C MET A 325 15.09 19.17 -1.71
N ASN A 326 13.97 19.77 -1.33
CA ASN A 326 12.63 19.41 -1.84
C ASN A 326 12.26 17.93 -1.66
N GLY A 327 12.69 17.31 -0.56
CA GLY A 327 12.37 15.92 -0.25
C GLY A 327 13.39 14.90 -0.77
N MET A 328 14.46 15.32 -1.44
CA MET A 328 15.53 14.43 -1.87
C MET A 328 16.45 14.01 -0.72
N VAL A 329 16.51 14.79 0.36
CA VAL A 329 17.32 14.47 1.52
C VAL A 329 16.43 14.45 2.76
N VAL A 330 16.37 13.31 3.43
CA VAL A 330 15.55 13.09 4.63
C VAL A 330 16.48 12.74 5.78
N GLU A 331 16.44 13.53 6.84
CA GLU A 331 17.15 13.26 8.08
C GLU A 331 16.25 12.50 9.05
N LEU A 332 16.80 11.47 9.68
CA LEU A 332 16.16 10.61 10.66
C LEU A 332 16.89 10.63 11.99
N ASP A 333 16.13 10.79 13.07
CA ASP A 333 16.59 10.74 14.47
C ASP A 333 17.83 11.61 14.75
N GLU A 334 18.03 12.68 13.97
CA GLU A 334 19.20 13.58 14.01
C GLU A 334 20.55 12.84 13.77
N LYS A 335 20.50 11.64 13.18
CA LYS A 335 21.66 10.73 13.08
C LYS A 335 21.88 10.17 11.70
N VAL A 336 20.80 9.88 10.98
CA VAL A 336 20.85 9.19 9.68
C VAL A 336 20.34 10.12 8.60
N TRP A 337 21.06 10.19 7.49
CA TRP A 337 20.70 11.00 6.34
C TRP A 337 20.43 10.09 5.15
N LEU A 338 19.22 10.18 4.60
CA LEU A 338 18.78 9.44 3.43
C LEU A 338 18.77 10.34 2.21
N LEU A 339 19.55 9.97 1.19
CA LEU A 339 19.50 10.61 -0.12
C LEU A 339 18.60 9.78 -1.05
N ILE A 340 17.45 10.34 -1.42
CA ILE A 340 16.49 9.75 -2.36
C ILE A 340 16.84 10.26 -3.75
N THR A 341 17.59 9.46 -4.50
CA THR A 341 18.06 9.81 -5.86
C THR A 341 17.10 9.39 -6.96
N ASP A 342 16.18 8.48 -6.68
CA ASP A 342 15.17 8.01 -7.65
C ASP A 342 13.86 8.78 -7.45
N SER A 343 13.42 9.49 -8.47
CA SER A 343 12.16 10.25 -8.44
C SER A 343 10.92 9.35 -8.32
N LEU A 344 11.05 8.05 -8.62
CA LEU A 344 10.02 7.04 -8.38
C LEU A 344 9.92 6.65 -6.90
N LEU A 345 10.98 6.90 -6.12
CA LEU A 345 11.05 6.74 -4.66
C LEU A 345 10.78 8.05 -3.93
N ALA A 346 10.60 9.17 -4.65
CA ALA A 346 10.42 10.50 -4.07
C ALA A 346 9.27 10.49 -3.05
N PRO A 347 9.42 11.24 -1.93
CA PRO A 347 8.56 11.03 -0.79
C PRO A 347 7.08 11.25 -1.05
N GLN A 348 6.32 10.32 -0.46
CA GLN A 348 4.88 10.23 -0.54
C GLN A 348 4.21 11.39 0.20
N HIS A 349 2.93 11.64 -0.09
CA HIS A 349 2.14 12.74 0.51
C HIS A 349 2.23 12.86 2.04
N SER A 350 2.58 11.77 2.74
CA SER A 350 2.71 11.72 4.20
C SER A 350 4.11 12.01 4.73
N LEU A 351 5.16 12.13 3.89
CA LEU A 351 6.49 12.46 4.39
C LEU A 351 6.52 13.90 4.90
N ARG A 352 6.79 14.03 6.19
CA ARG A 352 6.92 15.29 6.92
C ARG A 352 7.82 15.07 8.13
N VAL A 353 8.34 16.14 8.70
CA VAL A 353 8.96 16.08 10.03
C VAL A 353 7.96 15.49 11.03
N GLY A 354 8.44 14.54 11.85
CA GLY A 354 7.64 13.73 12.77
C GLY A 354 7.02 12.47 12.16
N ALA A 355 7.13 12.24 10.85
CA ALA A 355 6.71 10.98 10.25
C ALA A 355 7.68 9.84 10.64
N ILE A 356 7.15 8.65 10.85
CA ILE A 356 7.96 7.44 11.06
C ILE A 356 8.15 6.78 9.71
N ILE A 357 9.40 6.51 9.32
CA ILE A 357 9.69 5.77 8.09
C ILE A 357 10.53 4.53 8.39
N LEU A 358 10.26 3.50 7.60
CA LEU A 358 11.01 2.25 7.60
C LEU A 358 11.64 2.09 6.22
N PHE A 359 12.96 1.88 6.19
CA PHE A 359 13.68 1.56 4.96
C PHE A 359 14.63 0.39 5.21
N ASN A 360 14.86 -0.40 4.17
CA ASN A 360 15.82 -1.49 4.16
C ASN A 360 17.05 -1.01 3.39
N SER A 361 18.24 -1.18 3.97
CA SER A 361 19.53 -0.82 3.37
C SER A 361 19.96 -1.80 2.29
#